data_AF-A0A0A8L080-F1
#
_entry.id   AF-A0A0A8L080-F1
#
_cell.length_a   1.000
_cell.length_b   1.000
_cell.length_c   1.000
_cell.angle_alpha   90.00
_cell.angle_beta   90.00
_cell.angle_gamma   90.00
#
_symmetry.space_group_name_H-M   'P 1'
#
loop_
_entity.id
_entity.type
_entity.pdbx_description
1 polymer ?
#
loop_
_entity_poly.entity_id
_entity_poly.type
_entity_poly.pdbx_seq_one_letter_code
_entity_poly.pdbx_strand_id
1 'polypeptide(L)'
;MFRTALGNTTSKRFNSTFNFRRWAELNTGEKQRFVTDFVENYKRQYPGSKTNVSLKGLAMDMEKHNDAPSVFGIFYNDIWEISKARKESIYGSGKHINRNDLIKDYGRFGHETFHELLID
;
A
#
# COMPACT_ATOMS: atom_id res chain seq x y z
N MET A 1 -49.57 -20.04 25.08
CA MET A 1 -48.52 -20.82 24.40
C MET A 1 -47.76 -19.90 23.45
N PHE A 2 -46.47 -19.70 23.77
CA PHE A 2 -45.32 -19.19 23.00
C PHE A 2 -45.53 -18.14 21.90
N ARG A 3 -45.09 -16.89 22.20
CA ARG A 3 -44.76 -15.85 21.21
C ARG A 3 -43.25 -15.93 20.94
N THR A 4 -42.86 -16.35 19.74
CA THR A 4 -41.46 -16.38 19.33
C THR A 4 -41.06 -14.99 18.83
N ALA A 5 -40.27 -14.27 19.62
CA ALA A 5 -39.66 -13.01 19.20
C ALA A 5 -38.48 -13.33 18.27
N LEU A 6 -38.57 -12.91 17.00
CA LEU A 6 -37.44 -12.85 16.08
C LEU A 6 -36.48 -11.76 16.59
N GLY A 7 -35.44 -12.17 17.30
CA GLY A 7 -34.33 -11.30 17.65
C GLY A 7 -33.61 -10.88 16.38
N ASN A 8 -33.73 -9.62 16.02
CA ASN A 8 -32.88 -8.99 15.00
C ASN A 8 -31.44 -9.01 15.51
N THR A 9 -30.68 -10.03 15.14
CA THR A 9 -29.22 -10.01 15.26
C THR A 9 -28.71 -8.93 14.31
N THR A 10 -28.48 -7.74 14.85
CA THR A 10 -27.71 -6.71 14.18
C THR A 10 -26.30 -7.24 14.01
N SER A 11 -26.06 -7.90 12.88
CA SER A 11 -24.73 -8.22 12.42
C SER A 11 -23.98 -6.91 12.27
N LYS A 12 -23.17 -6.56 13.29
CA LYS A 12 -22.16 -5.52 13.18
C LYS A 12 -21.26 -5.94 12.02
N ARG A 13 -21.51 -5.35 10.84
CA ARG A 13 -20.56 -5.42 9.73
C ARG A 13 -19.27 -4.83 10.28
N PHE A 14 -18.28 -5.69 10.51
CA PHE A 14 -16.92 -5.25 10.79
C PHE A 14 -16.49 -4.41 9.59
N ASN A 15 -16.55 -3.10 9.75
CA ASN A 15 -16.02 -2.17 8.77
C ASN A 15 -14.49 -2.29 8.95
N SER A 16 -13.89 -3.21 8.20
CA SER A 16 -12.44 -3.30 8.04
C SER A 16 -12.03 -2.02 7.31
N THR A 17 -11.92 -0.89 8.03
CA THR A 17 -11.55 0.38 7.43
C THR A 17 -10.11 0.25 6.97
N PHE A 18 -9.93 0.19 5.66
CA PHE A 18 -8.64 0.34 5.05
C PHE A 18 -8.21 1.80 5.29
N ASN A 19 -7.21 2.00 6.15
CA ASN A 19 -6.91 3.32 6.72
C ASN A 19 -5.81 4.06 5.97
N PHE A 20 -5.21 3.49 4.93
CA PHE A 20 -4.13 4.16 4.21
C PHE A 20 -4.70 5.20 3.23
N ARG A 21 -4.14 6.41 3.29
CA ARG A 21 -4.49 7.51 2.37
C ARG A 21 -3.93 7.27 0.98
N ARG A 22 -4.61 7.79 -0.04
CA ARG A 22 -4.14 7.76 -1.44
C ARG A 22 -3.06 8.81 -1.67
N TRP A 23 -2.22 8.62 -2.69
CA TRP A 23 -1.15 9.58 -3.03
C TRP A 23 -1.63 11.05 -3.15
N ALA A 24 -2.80 11.26 -3.76
CA ALA A 24 -3.38 12.59 -3.94
C ALA A 24 -3.76 13.28 -2.62
N GLU A 25 -3.99 12.50 -1.56
CA GLU A 25 -4.40 12.97 -0.23
C GLU A 25 -3.19 13.27 0.67
N LEU A 26 -1.98 12.90 0.24
CA LEU A 26 -0.75 13.15 0.98
C LEU A 26 -0.25 14.58 0.76
N ASN A 27 0.24 15.19 1.84
CA ASN A 27 0.97 16.46 1.76
C ASN A 27 2.39 16.24 1.20
N THR A 28 3.09 17.32 0.85
CA THR A 28 4.43 17.23 0.23
C THR A 28 5.44 16.52 1.14
N GLY A 29 5.43 16.78 2.45
CA GLY A 29 6.36 16.13 3.39
C GLY A 29 6.12 14.63 3.51
N GLU A 30 4.87 14.20 3.51
CA GLU A 30 4.48 12.79 3.49
C GLU A 30 4.93 12.09 2.21
N LYS A 31 4.73 12.75 1.06
CA LYS A 31 5.20 12.25 -0.23
C LYS A 31 6.71 12.11 -0.26
N GLN A 32 7.45 13.13 0.19
CA GLN A 32 8.91 13.10 0.29
C GLN A 32 9.39 11.97 1.21
N ARG A 33 8.76 11.81 2.38
CA ARG A 33 9.06 10.70 3.29
C ARG A 33 8.89 9.34 2.59
N PHE A 34 7.75 9.13 1.93
CA PHE A 34 7.52 7.92 1.16
C PHE A 34 8.60 7.70 0.09
N VAL A 35 8.97 8.74 -0.67
CA VAL A 35 10.01 8.62 -1.71
C VAL A 35 11.34 8.15 -1.11
N THR A 36 11.78 8.77 -0.01
CA THR A 36 13.02 8.38 0.68
C THR A 36 12.95 6.94 1.16
N ASP A 37 11.90 6.59 1.91
CA ASP A 37 11.74 5.26 2.48
C ASP A 37 11.61 4.18 1.38
N PHE A 38 10.94 4.51 0.27
CA PHE A 38 10.82 3.62 -0.88
C PHE A 38 12.16 3.34 -1.55
N VAL A 39 12.97 4.37 -1.80
CA VAL A 39 14.30 4.22 -2.41
C VAL A 39 15.19 3.34 -1.53
N GLU A 40 15.17 3.58 -0.22
CA GLU A 40 15.94 2.78 0.74
C GLU A 40 15.45 1.34 0.85
N ASN A 41 14.13 1.13 0.97
CA ASN A 41 13.55 -0.20 1.03
C ASN A 41 13.82 -0.99 -0.26
N TYR A 42 13.69 -0.36 -1.42
CA TYR A 42 13.96 -1.00 -2.71
C TYR A 42 15.43 -1.43 -2.81
N LYS A 43 16.37 -0.58 -2.38
CA LYS A 43 17.81 -0.89 -2.36
C LYS A 43 18.12 -2.07 -1.44
N ARG A 44 17.48 -2.13 -0.27
CA ARG A 44 17.63 -3.24 0.69
C ARG A 44 17.07 -4.55 0.13
N GLN A 45 15.91 -4.50 -0.53
CA GLN A 45 15.25 -5.68 -1.08
C GLN A 45 15.95 -6.21 -2.34
N TYR A 46 16.50 -5.32 -3.17
CA TYR A 46 17.11 -5.66 -4.45
C TYR A 46 18.52 -5.06 -4.57
N PRO A 47 19.49 -5.56 -3.77
CA PRO A 47 20.86 -5.10 -3.85
C PRO A 47 21.43 -5.38 -5.24
N GLY A 48 22.11 -4.38 -5.82
CA GLY A 48 22.70 -4.48 -7.17
C GLY A 48 21.74 -4.24 -8.34
N SER A 49 20.44 -4.00 -8.10
CA SER A 49 19.50 -3.60 -9.17
C SER A 49 19.91 -2.26 -9.79
N LYS A 50 20.00 -2.19 -11.13
CA LYS A 50 20.26 -0.94 -11.86
C LYS A 50 19.20 0.13 -11.59
N THR A 51 17.97 -0.29 -11.27
CA THR A 51 16.86 0.59 -10.87
C THR A 51 17.21 1.45 -9.65
N ASN A 52 18.11 1.00 -8.77
CA ASN A 52 18.55 1.79 -7.61
C ASN A 52 19.17 3.14 -8.01
N VAL A 53 19.92 3.16 -9.12
CA VAL A 53 20.54 4.41 -9.62
C VAL A 53 19.48 5.36 -10.14
N SER A 54 18.51 4.83 -10.91
CA SER A 54 17.40 5.62 -11.45
C SER A 54 16.51 6.17 -10.34
N LEU A 55 16.10 5.34 -9.37
CA LEU A 55 15.26 5.77 -8.25
C LEU A 55 15.94 6.83 -7.39
N LYS A 56 17.24 6.66 -7.11
CA LYS A 56 18.03 7.67 -6.39
C LYS A 56 18.13 8.98 -7.19
N GLY A 57 18.33 8.90 -8.51
CA GLY A 57 18.39 10.07 -9.38
C GLY A 57 17.07 10.84 -9.40
N LEU A 58 15.94 10.14 -9.44
CA LEU A 58 14.61 10.74 -9.42
C LEU A 58 14.28 11.41 -8.08
N ALA A 59 14.77 10.85 -6.96
CA ALA A 59 14.55 11.39 -5.62
C ALA A 59 15.50 12.55 -5.25
N MET A 60 16.46 12.88 -6.11
CA MET A 60 17.50 13.87 -5.82
C MET A 60 16.91 15.28 -5.69
N ASP A 61 17.40 16.04 -4.71
CA ASP A 61 17.08 17.46 -4.46
C ASP A 61 15.57 17.78 -4.28
N MET A 62 14.71 16.78 -4.07
CA MET A 62 13.27 16.99 -3.90
C MET A 62 12.93 17.90 -2.70
N GLU A 63 13.68 17.75 -1.60
CA GLU A 63 13.53 18.60 -0.40
C GLU A 63 13.94 20.04 -0.68
N LYS A 64 15.03 20.24 -1.43
CA LYS A 64 15.54 21.56 -1.81
C LYS A 64 14.53 22.33 -2.66
N HIS A 65 13.77 21.63 -3.48
CA HIS A 65 12.75 22.21 -4.36
C HIS A 65 11.34 22.22 -3.75
N ASN A 66 11.17 21.72 -2.50
CA ASN A 66 9.87 21.52 -1.87
C ASN A 66 8.87 20.78 -2.78
N ASP A 67 9.37 19.74 -3.45
CA ASP A 67 8.62 18.94 -4.42
C ASP A 67 8.67 17.45 -4.05
N ALA A 68 7.78 16.66 -4.63
CA ALA A 68 7.82 15.20 -4.58
C ALA A 68 7.58 14.62 -5.98
N PRO A 69 8.54 13.89 -6.56
CA PRO A 69 8.43 13.46 -7.96
C PRO A 69 7.21 12.56 -8.20
N SER A 70 6.28 13.02 -9.05
CA SER A 70 4.98 12.37 -9.29
C SER A 70 5.07 10.91 -9.74
N VAL A 71 6.19 10.48 -10.33
CA VAL A 71 6.44 9.09 -10.71
C VAL A 71 6.34 8.15 -9.51
N PHE A 72 6.73 8.58 -8.30
CA PHE A 72 6.58 7.79 -7.08
C PHE A 72 5.12 7.63 -6.66
N GLY A 73 4.22 8.52 -7.10
CA GLY A 73 2.78 8.35 -6.92
C GLY A 73 2.21 7.15 -7.66
N ILE A 74 2.83 6.74 -8.78
CA ILE A 74 2.45 5.52 -9.49
C ILE A 74 2.77 4.30 -8.61
N PHE A 75 4.00 4.23 -8.08
CA PHE A 75 4.42 3.13 -7.20
C PHE A 75 3.59 3.10 -5.91
N TYR A 76 3.31 4.27 -5.31
CA TYR A 76 2.47 4.37 -4.12
C TYR A 76 1.09 3.78 -4.36
N ASN A 77 0.43 4.17 -5.47
CA ASN A 77 -0.91 3.70 -5.78
C ASN A 77 -0.91 2.20 -6.08
N ASP A 78 0.09 1.67 -6.78
CA ASP A 78 0.20 0.22 -7.00
C ASP A 78 0.28 -0.54 -5.67
N ILE A 79 1.13 -0.09 -4.73
CA ILE A 79 1.24 -0.69 -3.39
C ILE A 79 -0.08 -0.57 -2.62
N TRP A 80 -0.74 0.59 -2.71
CA TRP A 80 -2.02 0.86 -2.06
C TRP A 80 -3.11 -0.11 -2.53
N GLU A 81 -3.25 -0.31 -3.84
CA GLU A 81 -4.23 -1.23 -4.42
C GLU A 81 -3.94 -2.69 -4.02
N ILE A 82 -2.67 -3.10 -4.02
CA ILE A 82 -2.26 -4.44 -3.55
C ILE A 82 -2.64 -4.62 -2.08
N SER A 83 -2.31 -3.63 -1.23
CA SER A 83 -2.59 -3.70 0.20
C SER A 83 -4.10 -3.73 0.46
N LYS A 84 -4.90 -3.00 -0.33
CA LYS A 84 -6.35 -2.99 -0.24
C LYS A 84 -6.94 -4.34 -0.65
N ALA A 85 -6.56 -4.85 -1.82
CA ALA A 85 -6.99 -6.15 -2.31
C ALA A 85 -6.65 -7.28 -1.32
N ARG A 86 -5.44 -7.23 -0.72
CA ARG A 86 -5.04 -8.16 0.34
C ARG A 86 -5.97 -8.09 1.55
N LYS A 87 -6.25 -6.88 2.06
CA LYS A 87 -7.15 -6.71 3.22
C LYS A 87 -8.56 -7.21 2.90
N GLU A 88 -9.08 -6.86 1.74
CA GLU A 88 -10.39 -7.32 1.27
C GLU A 88 -10.47 -8.84 1.11
N SER A 89 -9.39 -9.51 0.69
CA SER A 89 -9.35 -10.98 0.59
C SER A 89 -9.37 -11.70 1.95
N ILE A 90 -8.90 -11.04 3.02
CA ILE A 90 -8.86 -11.60 4.37
C ILE A 90 -10.23 -11.46 5.06
N TYR A 91 -10.92 -10.34 4.85
CA TYR A 91 -12.17 -10.02 5.55
C TYR A 91 -13.44 -10.19 4.69
N GLY A 92 -13.31 -10.28 3.36
CA GLY A 92 -14.41 -10.50 2.43
C GLY A 92 -14.57 -11.97 2.05
N SER A 93 -15.77 -12.36 1.61
CA SER A 93 -16.12 -13.69 1.07
C SER A 93 -15.43 -14.02 -0.26
N GLY A 94 -14.26 -13.41 -0.55
CA GLY A 94 -13.54 -13.48 -1.80
C GLY A 94 -12.43 -14.55 -1.80
N LYS A 95 -11.89 -14.84 -2.98
CA LYS A 95 -10.77 -15.76 -3.18
C LYS A 95 -9.59 -15.38 -2.27
N HIS A 96 -9.14 -16.35 -1.47
CA HIS A 96 -7.92 -16.22 -0.66
C HIS A 96 -6.73 -15.98 -1.58
N ILE A 97 -6.11 -14.81 -1.52
CA ILE A 97 -4.96 -14.49 -2.37
C ILE A 97 -3.71 -15.11 -1.73
N ASN A 98 -3.06 -16.04 -2.42
CA ASN A 98 -1.86 -16.69 -1.93
C ASN A 98 -0.64 -15.74 -2.05
N ARG A 99 0.30 -15.78 -1.10
CA ARG A 99 1.50 -14.93 -1.10
C ARG A 99 2.32 -15.08 -2.39
N ASN A 100 2.36 -16.30 -2.93
CA ASN A 100 3.08 -16.60 -4.18
C ASN A 100 2.37 -15.99 -5.41
N ASP A 101 1.05 -15.84 -5.35
CA ASP A 101 0.27 -15.20 -6.41
C ASP A 101 0.48 -13.68 -6.37
N LEU A 102 0.68 -13.07 -5.19
CA LEU A 102 0.95 -11.63 -5.09
C LEU A 102 2.18 -11.18 -5.88
N ILE A 103 3.28 -11.91 -5.77
CA ILE A 103 4.52 -11.58 -6.49
C ILE A 103 4.37 -11.85 -7.99
N LYS A 104 3.58 -12.87 -8.35
CA LYS A 104 3.30 -13.22 -9.75
C LYS A 104 2.41 -12.17 -10.42
N ASP A 105 1.37 -11.73 -9.73
CA ASP A 105 0.34 -10.85 -10.27
C ASP A 105 0.74 -9.37 -10.17
N TYR A 106 1.50 -9.00 -9.13
CA TYR A 106 1.86 -7.60 -8.83
C TYR A 106 3.38 -7.35 -8.82
N GLY A 107 4.18 -8.34 -9.21
CA GLY A 107 5.62 -8.18 -9.41
C GLY A 107 6.39 -7.84 -8.13
N ARG A 108 7.35 -6.90 -8.25
CA ARG A 108 8.32 -6.56 -7.19
C ARG A 108 7.67 -5.88 -5.98
N PHE A 109 6.52 -5.25 -6.15
CA PHE A 109 5.85 -4.49 -5.07
C PHE A 109 4.93 -5.36 -4.21
N GLY A 110 4.74 -6.63 -4.57
CA GLY A 110 4.03 -7.60 -3.72
C GLY A 110 4.80 -8.01 -2.45
N HIS A 111 6.04 -7.52 -2.26
CA HIS A 111 6.79 -7.77 -1.04
C HIS A 111 6.25 -6.93 0.12
N GLU A 112 6.05 -7.55 1.29
CA GLU A 112 5.34 -6.95 2.43
C GLU A 112 5.99 -5.67 2.96
N THR A 113 7.31 -5.55 2.85
CA THR A 113 8.04 -4.34 3.28
C THR A 113 7.64 -3.09 2.50
N PHE A 114 7.07 -3.22 1.30
CA PHE A 114 6.54 -2.05 0.57
C PHE A 114 5.22 -1.57 1.17
N HIS A 115 4.42 -2.46 1.75
CA HIS A 115 3.12 -2.10 2.32
C HIS A 115 3.29 -1.30 3.62
N GLU A 116 4.38 -1.54 4.35
CA GLU A 116 4.77 -0.79 5.55
C GLU A 116 5.11 0.69 5.25
N LEU A 117 5.31 1.04 3.98
CA LEU A 117 5.60 2.40 3.54
C LEU A 117 4.33 3.24 3.33
N LEU A 118 3.15 2.62 3.33
CA LEU A 118 1.89 3.34 3.18
C LEU A 118 1.62 4.23 4.41
N ILE A 119 0.94 5.36 4.17
CA ILE A 119 0.70 6.38 5.18
C ILE A 119 -0.79 6.37 5.54
N ASP A 120 -1.09 6.38 6.84
CA ASP A 120 -2.44 6.46 7.41
C ASP A 120 -2.95 7.90 7.55
#